data_AF-A0A914DVV0-F1
#
_entry.id   AF-A0A914DVV0-F1
#
_cell.length_a   1.000
_cell.length_b   1.000
_cell.length_c   1.000
_cell.angle_alpha   90.00
_cell.angle_beta   90.00
_cell.angle_gamma   90.00
#
_symmetry.space_group_name_H-M   'P 1'
#
loop_
_entity.id
_entity.type
_entity.pdbx_description
1 polymer ?
#
loop_
_entity_poly.entity_id
_entity_poly.type
_entity_poly.pdbx_seq_one_letter_code
_entity_poly.pdbx_strand_id
1 'polypeptide(L)'
;MIVDVYTRLEMDPKFHICNINVLATQLQKKLEKSFNRTFETIVSFEDFAQKIHFNEDLACKVEIGGKYMLAYGTVRNVAEKINDRMMTLMGPETFEQHNEIRRAPKKNSILI
;
A
#
# COMPACT_ATOMS: atom_id res chain seq x y z
N MET A 1 10.44 -9.78 -1.82
CA MET A 1 9.13 -9.22 -2.21
C MET A 1 8.03 -10.24 -1.94
N ILE A 2 7.03 -10.50 -2.82
CA ILE A 2 5.85 -11.35 -2.52
C ILE A 2 6.24 -12.66 -1.80
N VAL A 3 7.28 -13.33 -2.30
CA VAL A 3 7.87 -14.55 -1.72
C VAL A 3 8.18 -14.38 -0.23
N ASP A 4 8.96 -13.37 0.18
CA ASP A 4 9.28 -13.17 1.61
C ASP A 4 8.09 -12.74 2.48
N VAL A 5 6.99 -12.23 1.93
CA VAL A 5 5.75 -12.09 2.72
C VAL A 5 5.12 -13.45 2.98
N TYR A 6 5.01 -14.27 1.94
CA TYR A 6 4.46 -15.61 2.03
C TYR A 6 5.29 -16.48 2.99
N THR A 7 6.60 -16.60 2.76
CA THR A 7 7.50 -17.43 3.59
C THR A 7 7.48 -16.98 5.04
N ARG A 8 7.49 -15.67 5.32
CA ARG A 8 7.41 -15.16 6.69
C ARG A 8 6.11 -15.55 7.39
N LEU A 9 4.98 -15.49 6.69
CA LEU A 9 3.69 -15.86 7.27
C LEU A 9 3.55 -17.37 7.43
N GLU A 10 4.04 -18.16 6.47
CA GLU A 10 4.05 -19.62 6.56
C GLU A 10 4.87 -20.15 7.75
N MET A 11 5.96 -19.45 8.09
CA MET A 11 6.78 -19.78 9.27
C MET A 11 6.15 -19.34 10.61
N ASP A 12 5.07 -18.56 10.60
CA ASP A 12 4.38 -18.12 11.83
C ASP A 12 3.38 -19.21 12.27
N PRO A 13 3.58 -19.85 13.44
CA PRO A 13 2.68 -20.90 13.91
C PRO A 13 1.25 -20.41 14.20
N LYS A 14 1.03 -19.08 14.29
CA LYS A 14 -0.31 -18.48 14.46
C LYS A 14 -1.02 -18.25 13.13
N PHE A 15 -0.31 -18.36 12.01
CA PHE A 15 -0.88 -18.15 10.68
C PHE A 15 -1.48 -19.45 10.14
N HIS A 16 -2.76 -19.39 9.75
CA HIS A 16 -3.42 -20.48 9.05
C HIS A 16 -3.47 -20.17 7.55
N ILE A 17 -3.06 -21.10 6.69
CA ILE A 17 -2.92 -20.89 5.24
C ILE A 17 -4.23 -20.49 4.52
N CYS A 18 -5.39 -20.82 5.10
CA CYS A 18 -6.69 -20.37 4.57
C CYS A 18 -7.00 -18.90 4.88
N ASN A 19 -6.26 -18.24 5.77
CA ASN A 19 -6.45 -16.83 6.08
C ASN A 19 -5.76 -15.93 5.05
N ILE A 20 -6.23 -16.03 3.81
CA ILE A 20 -5.67 -15.30 2.66
C ILE A 20 -5.82 -13.77 2.79
N ASN A 21 -6.73 -13.30 3.63
CA ASN A 21 -6.87 -11.87 3.93
C ASN A 21 -5.63 -11.32 4.64
N VAL A 22 -5.02 -12.09 5.55
CA VAL A 22 -3.75 -11.69 6.20
C VAL A 22 -2.63 -11.60 5.17
N LEU A 23 -2.54 -12.56 4.23
CA LEU A 23 -1.59 -12.49 3.12
C LEU A 23 -1.78 -11.22 2.30
N ALA A 24 -3.00 -10.94 1.83
CA ALA A 24 -3.32 -9.76 1.03
C ALA A 24 -2.95 -8.46 1.75
N THR A 25 -3.37 -8.33 3.02
CA THR A 25 -3.16 -7.12 3.82
C THR A 25 -1.69 -6.89 4.14
N GLN A 26 -0.96 -7.94 4.53
CA GLN A 26 0.47 -7.85 4.85
C GLN A 26 1.30 -7.56 3.60
N LEU A 27 0.93 -8.17 2.47
CA LEU A 27 1.59 -7.93 1.20
C LEU A 27 1.39 -6.49 0.74
N GLN A 28 0.16 -5.98 0.75
CA GLN A 28 -0.11 -4.58 0.40
C GLN A 28 0.69 -3.62 1.27
N LYS A 29 0.65 -3.78 2.60
CA LYS A 29 1.40 -2.92 3.54
C LYS A 29 2.90 -2.92 3.27
N LYS A 30 3.49 -4.08 2.97
CA LYS A 30 4.92 -4.19 2.66
C LYS A 30 5.25 -3.46 1.36
N LEU A 31 4.44 -3.64 0.31
CA LEU A 31 4.67 -3.00 -0.99
C LEU A 31 4.49 -1.49 -0.91
N GLU A 32 3.43 -0.99 -0.28
CA GLU A 32 3.21 0.44 -0.09
C GLU A 32 4.40 1.10 0.65
N LYS A 33 4.93 0.42 1.67
CA LYS A 33 6.12 0.88 2.40
C LYS A 33 7.40 0.84 1.56
N SER A 34 7.62 -0.24 0.80
CA SER A 34 8.86 -0.42 0.04
C SER A 34 8.97 0.50 -1.17
N PHE A 35 7.85 0.76 -1.84
CA PHE A 35 7.84 1.54 -3.09
C PHE A 35 7.38 2.99 -2.90
N ASN A 36 6.89 3.37 -1.71
CA ASN A 36 6.31 4.70 -1.45
C ASN A 36 5.21 5.10 -2.46
N ARG A 37 4.48 4.10 -2.95
CA ARG A 37 3.33 4.23 -3.87
C ARG A 37 2.14 3.48 -3.27
N THR A 38 0.93 3.76 -3.72
CA THR A 38 -0.21 2.96 -3.27
C THR A 38 -0.30 1.66 -4.08
N PHE A 39 -0.74 0.59 -3.43
CA PHE A 39 -0.84 -0.73 -4.04
C PHE A 39 -2.21 -1.33 -3.78
N GLU A 40 -2.65 -2.16 -4.72
CA GLU A 40 -3.76 -3.08 -4.56
C GLU A 40 -3.24 -4.50 -4.68
N THR A 41 -3.73 -5.37 -3.79
CA THR A 41 -3.30 -6.76 -3.68
C THR A 41 -4.51 -7.68 -3.67
N ILE A 42 -4.47 -8.71 -4.51
CA ILE A 42 -5.50 -9.76 -4.60
C ILE A 42 -4.82 -11.09 -4.29
N VAL A 43 -5.42 -11.89 -3.41
CA VAL A 43 -4.98 -13.24 -3.10
C VAL A 43 -6.17 -14.18 -3.28
N SER A 44 -5.96 -15.30 -3.97
CA SER A 44 -6.98 -16.30 -4.27
C SER A 44 -6.44 -17.72 -4.03
N PHE A 45 -7.37 -18.65 -3.80
CA PHE A 45 -7.07 -20.08 -3.77
C PHE A 45 -6.89 -20.68 -5.16
N GLU A 46 -7.58 -20.12 -6.16
CA GLU A 46 -7.53 -20.57 -7.55
C GLU A 46 -7.03 -19.46 -8.46
N ASP A 47 -6.58 -19.85 -9.66
CA ASP A 47 -6.11 -18.91 -10.65
C ASP A 47 -7.24 -17.97 -11.12
N PHE A 48 -6.86 -16.75 -11.49
CA PHE A 48 -7.80 -15.75 -11.98
C PHE A 48 -7.20 -14.93 -13.12
N ALA A 49 -8.06 -14.53 -14.06
CA ALA A 49 -7.69 -13.60 -15.12
C ALA A 49 -7.67 -12.16 -14.58
N GLN A 50 -6.74 -11.34 -15.08
CA GLN A 50 -6.62 -9.94 -14.68
C GLN A 50 -6.52 -9.03 -15.91
N LYS A 51 -7.26 -7.92 -15.89
CA LYS A 51 -7.08 -6.77 -16.78
C LYS A 51 -7.05 -5.54 -15.89
N ILE A 52 -5.86 -4.98 -15.70
CA ILE A 52 -5.62 -3.92 -14.74
C ILE A 52 -4.96 -2.72 -15.43
N HIS A 53 -5.32 -1.53 -14.98
CA HIS A 53 -4.61 -0.31 -15.32
C HIS A 53 -3.63 -0.01 -14.17
N PHE A 54 -2.39 -0.43 -14.35
CA PHE A 54 -1.33 -0.32 -13.33
C PHE A 54 -0.37 0.82 -13.67
N ASN A 55 0.32 1.30 -12.64
CA ASN A 55 1.30 2.36 -12.79
C ASN A 55 2.67 1.77 -13.18
N GLU A 56 3.23 2.24 -14.30
CA GLU A 56 4.55 1.83 -14.83
C GLU A 56 4.68 0.29 -14.93
N ASP A 57 5.76 -0.28 -14.40
CA ASP A 57 6.06 -1.73 -14.39
C ASP A 57 5.73 -2.39 -13.04
N LEU A 58 4.94 -1.73 -12.19
CA LEU A 58 4.64 -2.20 -10.84
C LEU A 58 3.45 -3.17 -10.85
N ALA A 59 3.54 -4.30 -11.57
CA ALA A 59 2.56 -5.37 -11.50
C ALA A 59 3.25 -6.74 -11.43
N CYS A 60 2.83 -7.57 -10.48
CA CYS A 60 3.40 -8.90 -10.30
C CYS A 60 2.30 -9.90 -9.91
N LYS A 61 2.16 -10.97 -10.70
CA LYS A 61 1.30 -12.13 -10.40
C LYS A 61 2.19 -13.36 -10.20
N VAL A 62 2.02 -14.07 -9.09
CA VAL A 62 2.76 -15.30 -8.77
C VAL A 62 1.85 -16.36 -8.17
N GLU A 63 2.24 -17.62 -8.32
CA GLU A 63 1.67 -18.75 -7.60
C GLU A 63 2.69 -19.26 -6.57
N ILE A 64 2.31 -19.29 -5.29
CA ILE A 64 3.16 -19.80 -4.21
C ILE A 64 2.27 -20.52 -3.20
N GLY A 65 2.61 -21.75 -2.83
CA GLY A 65 1.86 -22.51 -1.81
C GLY A 65 0.40 -22.79 -2.18
N GLY A 66 0.11 -22.99 -3.47
CA GLY A 66 -1.25 -23.13 -3.99
C GLY A 66 -2.12 -21.90 -3.73
N LYS A 67 -1.52 -20.71 -3.78
CA LYS A 67 -2.20 -19.42 -3.73
C LYS A 67 -1.75 -18.57 -4.90
N TYR A 68 -2.71 -17.94 -5.56
CA TYR A 68 -2.47 -16.99 -6.62
C TYR A 68 -2.50 -15.59 -6.03
N MET A 69 -1.39 -14.86 -6.15
CA MET A 69 -1.21 -13.54 -5.59
C MET A 69 -0.90 -12.55 -6.70
N LEU A 70 -1.75 -11.54 -6.85
CA LEU A 70 -1.49 -10.37 -7.69
C LEU A 70 -1.25 -9.17 -6.78
N ALA A 71 -0.22 -8.38 -7.07
CA ALA A 71 -0.10 -7.04 -6.56
C ALA A 71 0.24 -6.06 -7.68
N TYR A 72 -0.39 -4.89 -7.67
CA TYR A 72 -0.07 -3.82 -8.61
C TYR A 72 -0.07 -2.45 -7.95
N GLY A 73 0.84 -1.59 -8.41
CA GLY A 73 0.90 -0.19 -8.06
C GLY A 73 -0.26 0.55 -8.72
N THR A 74 -1.02 1.30 -7.92
CA THR A 74 -2.10 2.13 -8.43
C THR A 74 -1.56 3.50 -8.85
N VAL A 75 -2.36 4.25 -9.62
CA VAL A 75 -1.95 5.56 -10.17
C VAL A 75 -1.69 6.63 -9.10
N ARG A 76 -2.07 6.40 -7.84
CA ARG A 76 -1.92 7.36 -6.75
C ARG A 76 -0.64 7.12 -5.95
N ASN A 77 -0.17 8.17 -5.31
CA ASN A 77 0.92 8.11 -4.34
C ASN A 77 0.40 8.02 -2.91
N VAL A 78 1.25 7.56 -1.99
CA VAL A 78 0.87 7.49 -0.57
C VAL A 78 0.52 8.89 -0.02
N ALA A 79 1.29 9.91 -0.41
CA ALA A 79 1.04 11.29 -0.02
C ALA A 79 -0.33 11.81 -0.53
N GLU A 80 -0.70 11.49 -1.77
CA GLU A 80 -2.00 11.85 -2.33
C GLU A 80 -3.14 11.13 -1.61
N LYS A 81 -2.99 9.83 -1.32
CA LYS A 81 -4.00 9.06 -0.55
C LYS A 81 -4.15 9.58 0.89
N ILE A 82 -3.06 10.03 1.52
CA ILE A 82 -3.11 10.69 2.84
C ILE A 82 -3.84 12.03 2.75
N ASN A 83 -3.51 12.84 1.73
CA ASN A 83 -4.18 14.11 1.48
C ASN A 83 -5.68 13.92 1.22
N ASP A 84 -6.08 12.95 0.40
CA ASP A 84 -7.48 12.58 0.15
C ASP A 84 -8.20 12.21 1.46
N ARG A 85 -7.56 11.39 2.31
CA ARG A 85 -8.11 11.03 3.63
C ARG A 85 -8.23 12.23 4.56
N MET A 86 -7.20 13.07 4.63
CA MET A 86 -7.20 14.28 5.44
C MET A 86 -8.27 15.27 4.98
N MET A 87 -8.43 15.46 3.68
CA MET A 87 -9.49 16.28 3.10
C MET A 87 -10.88 15.72 3.44
N THR A 88 -11.06 14.40 3.38
CA THR A 88 -12.33 13.75 3.76
C THR A 88 -12.65 13.94 5.24
N LEU A 89 -11.66 13.88 6.12
CA LEU A 89 -11.85 13.99 7.58
C LEU A 89 -11.99 15.44 8.06
N MET A 90 -11.29 16.39 7.44
CA MET A 90 -11.22 17.77 7.91
C MET A 90 -12.14 18.73 7.13
N GLY A 91 -12.68 18.30 5.99
CA GLY A 91 -13.37 19.17 5.04
C GLY A 91 -12.39 20.02 4.21
N PRO A 92 -12.86 20.58 3.07
CA PRO A 92 -11.98 21.26 2.11
C PRO A 92 -11.35 22.56 2.66
N GLU A 93 -12.09 23.36 3.43
CA GLU A 93 -11.59 24.64 3.96
C GLU A 93 -10.45 24.44 4.97
N THR A 94 -10.63 23.54 5.92
CA THR A 94 -9.64 23.23 6.97
C THR A 94 -8.41 22.53 6.41
N PHE A 95 -8.57 21.74 5.34
CA PHE A 95 -7.46 21.08 4.65
C PHE A 95 -6.56 22.06 3.91
N GLU A 96 -7.11 23.09 3.26
CA GLU A 96 -6.31 24.12 2.60
C GLU A 96 -5.50 24.93 3.61
N GLN A 97 -6.10 25.36 4.73
CA GLN A 97 -5.35 26.02 5.80
C GLN A 97 -4.21 25.16 6.34
N HIS A 98 -4.44 23.87 6.56
CA HIS A 98 -3.40 22.94 7.01
C HIS A 98 -2.24 22.80 5.99
N ASN A 99 -2.57 22.78 4.70
CA ASN A 99 -1.57 22.71 3.63
C ASN A 99 -0.78 24.03 3.50
N GLU A 100 -1.42 25.18 3.66
CA GLU A 100 -0.72 26.47 3.70
C GLU A 100 0.28 26.54 4.85
N ILE A 101 -0.10 26.08 6.05
CA ILE A 101 0.80 26.01 7.21
C ILE A 101 1.99 25.08 6.94
N ARG A 102 1.77 23.95 6.23
CA ARG A 102 2.87 23.05 5.82
C ARG A 102 3.80 23.68 4.79
N ARG A 103 3.29 24.50 3.87
CA ARG A 103 4.07 25.18 2.83
C ARG A 103 4.81 26.41 3.36
N ALA A 104 4.41 26.92 4.52
CA ALA A 104 5.06 28.08 5.13
C ALA A 104 6.56 27.78 5.41
N PRO A 105 7.47 28.69 5.03
CA PRO A 105 8.90 28.51 5.28
C PRO A 105 9.16 28.39 6.78
N LYS A 106 9.76 27.27 7.21
CA LYS A 106 10.18 27.08 8.60
C LYS A 106 11.25 28.13 8.92
N LYS A 107 10.93 29.09 9.78
CA LYS A 107 11.93 30.00 10.33
C LYS A 107 12.89 29.17 11.17
N ASN A 108 14.11 28.96 10.67
CA ASN A 108 15.19 28.43 11.48
C ASN A 108 15.60 29.52 12.47
N SER A 109 14.98 29.52 13.65
CA SER A 109 15.43 30.31 14.79
C SER A 109 16.74 29.71 15.29
N ILE A 110 17.87 30.25 14.83
CA ILE A 110 19.13 30.13 15.56
C ILE A 110 18.94 30.98 16.82
N LEU A 111 18.78 30.32 17.97
CA LEU A 111 18.93 30.97 19.27
C LEU A 111 20.45 31.14 19.46
N ILE A 112 20.93 32.38 19.36
CA ILE A 112 22.30 32.75 19.76
C ILE A 112 22.32 32.86 21.28
#